data_AF-A0A7C5S6X9-F1
#
_entry.id   AF-A0A7C5S6X9-F1
#
_cell.length_a   1.000
_cell.length_b   1.000
_cell.length_c   1.000
_cell.angle_alpha   90.00
_cell.angle_beta   90.00
_cell.angle_gamma   90.00
#
_symmetry.space_group_name_H-M   'P 1'
#
loop_
_entity.id
_entity.type
_entity.pdbx_description
1 polymer ?
#
loop_
_entity_poly.entity_id
_entity_poly.type
_entity_poly.pdbx_seq_one_letter_code
_entity_poly.pdbx_strand_id
1 'polypeptide(L)'
;MKKTLPTLILLAASIAASAQQYHAGKNLQVVSQPQEIATEARIQINDPAASFQKPQMHSGERNSVTVITIGSAANAYFLSGKPRTLLWADNNLNAITFLHRLSGSPGSGFLGYDLSTDGGSTWATNIPILTSPVYAPKPVGAIYNPEGNSDPGQAYLTYFIPSTAGTYITGVHKLDQSQNPTQNTWSGYYNANHGFTIQPLSGDVFAVAAAMDGFNYMDCLVVSHGVFNPAINDYEYSQSLIPFPAHPQGSQYQPADVRIAFAPDGLTGFISVIWDNMTDTHAGGKAYYPILMKTTDGGITWGNPMPFQIGGPDGFSEVKNYLSDEQLEEIFGLPLPHRDSIIYTTAYEHGLALDMNGNPHISVTIGIADINAPYTIIAGDGYSATFHFYTLSKGQCRIARYVSGNKTFQGTFGGISEFNRSQISATQDGSKVFLSWLDTDFEGVTSNIMPDIFCNAYDVMTRKYTSVYNVSNGSEAWLESFMGTASHYVFETETGYVIPFVYQTMPGGDPTNPVDFKYIADFTLSGADFIYGPDCGIPGDSNGDGIVNVRDLVSIIQWSLGLGPGLPFHFCNADVNGDGMVCIHDAILVIMIILGDWP
;
A
#
# COMPACT_ATOMS: atom_id res chain seq x y z
N MET A 1 -46.31 -21.19 -16.18
CA MET A 1 -45.04 -21.57 -16.84
C MET A 1 -44.75 -20.90 -18.20
N LYS A 2 -45.64 -20.07 -18.79
CA LYS A 2 -45.40 -19.48 -20.14
C LYS A 2 -44.87 -18.03 -20.18
N LYS A 3 -44.67 -17.38 -19.03
CA LYS A 3 -44.19 -15.97 -18.96
C LYS A 3 -42.78 -15.79 -18.40
N THR A 4 -42.14 -16.84 -17.91
CA THR A 4 -40.78 -16.79 -17.33
C THR A 4 -39.68 -17.11 -18.35
N LEU A 5 -40.02 -17.84 -19.42
CA LEU A 5 -39.07 -18.22 -20.47
C LEU A 5 -38.62 -17.05 -21.38
N PRO A 6 -39.48 -16.08 -21.78
CA PRO A 6 -39.04 -14.96 -22.61
C PRO A 6 -38.08 -14.04 -21.86
N THR A 7 -38.32 -13.80 -20.57
CA THR A 7 -37.51 -12.91 -19.73
C THR A 7 -36.13 -13.50 -19.45
N LEU A 8 -36.04 -14.82 -19.23
CA LEU A 8 -34.76 -15.51 -19.04
C LEU A 8 -33.92 -15.56 -20.33
N ILE A 9 -34.58 -15.72 -21.48
CA ILE A 9 -33.91 -15.71 -22.80
C ILE A 9 -33.46 -14.30 -23.17
N LEU A 10 -34.22 -13.24 -22.85
CA LEU A 10 -33.80 -11.86 -23.05
C LEU A 10 -32.62 -11.47 -22.14
N LEU A 11 -32.60 -11.93 -20.88
CA LEU A 11 -31.48 -11.70 -19.96
C LEU A 11 -30.23 -12.47 -20.40
N ALA A 12 -30.37 -13.72 -20.86
CA ALA A 12 -29.26 -14.49 -21.41
C ALA A 12 -28.76 -13.93 -22.75
N ALA A 13 -29.64 -13.39 -23.59
CA ALA A 13 -29.29 -12.74 -24.84
C ALA A 13 -28.61 -11.37 -24.63
N SER A 14 -28.98 -10.61 -23.59
CA SER A 14 -28.25 -9.38 -23.24
C SER A 14 -26.85 -9.67 -22.71
N ILE A 15 -26.69 -10.73 -21.90
CA ILE A 15 -25.38 -11.16 -21.39
C ILE A 15 -24.49 -11.73 -22.53
N ALA A 16 -25.08 -12.48 -23.47
CA ALA A 16 -24.37 -13.03 -24.62
C ALA A 16 -24.05 -11.97 -25.70
N ALA A 17 -24.87 -10.93 -25.85
CA ALA A 17 -24.58 -9.79 -26.73
C ALA A 17 -23.49 -8.88 -26.13
N SER A 18 -23.46 -8.71 -24.80
CA SER A 18 -22.37 -8.01 -24.10
C SER A 18 -21.07 -8.81 -24.00
N ALA A 19 -21.08 -10.09 -24.38
CA ALA A 19 -19.86 -10.91 -24.47
C ALA A 19 -19.08 -10.67 -25.78
N GLN A 20 -19.54 -9.76 -26.66
CA GLN A 20 -18.67 -9.18 -27.68
C GLN A 20 -17.58 -8.36 -26.96
N GLN A 21 -16.32 -8.73 -27.18
CA GLN A 21 -15.17 -8.00 -26.70
C GLN A 21 -15.23 -6.57 -27.25
N TYR A 22 -15.59 -5.60 -26.41
CA TYR A 22 -15.59 -4.19 -26.77
C TYR A 22 -14.16 -3.76 -27.02
N HIS A 23 -13.91 -3.19 -28.20
CA HIS A 23 -12.58 -2.74 -28.58
C HIS A 23 -12.31 -1.36 -28.00
N ALA A 24 -11.21 -1.22 -27.27
CA ALA A 24 -10.71 0.08 -26.83
C ALA A 24 -10.39 0.99 -28.03
N GLY A 25 -10.66 2.29 -27.90
CA GLY A 25 -10.41 3.31 -28.94
C GLY A 25 -8.94 3.42 -29.33
N LYS A 26 -8.66 3.88 -30.56
CA LYS A 26 -7.33 3.82 -31.22
C LYS A 26 -6.24 4.78 -30.68
N ASN A 27 -6.48 5.53 -29.61
CA ASN A 27 -5.55 6.57 -29.12
C ASN A 27 -5.26 6.49 -27.60
N LEU A 28 -5.49 5.34 -26.96
CA LEU A 28 -5.26 5.18 -25.52
C LEU A 28 -3.81 4.77 -25.23
N GLN A 29 -3.22 5.32 -24.16
CA GLN A 29 -1.93 4.81 -23.67
C GLN A 29 -2.18 3.52 -22.89
N VAL A 30 -1.35 2.51 -23.14
CA VAL A 30 -1.40 1.23 -22.43
C VAL A 30 -0.06 1.07 -21.74
N VAL A 31 -0.09 0.91 -20.42
CA VAL A 31 1.13 0.83 -19.61
C VAL A 31 1.30 -0.61 -19.13
N SER A 32 2.37 -1.25 -19.59
CA SER A 32 2.82 -2.55 -19.13
C SER A 32 3.88 -2.43 -18.03
N GLN A 33 4.03 -3.47 -17.22
CA GLN A 33 5.15 -3.54 -16.29
C GLN A 33 6.46 -3.58 -17.10
N PRO A 34 7.41 -2.65 -16.86
CA PRO A 34 8.72 -2.76 -17.47
C PRO A 34 9.36 -4.09 -17.06
N GLN A 35 10.00 -4.79 -18.01
CA GLN A 35 10.89 -5.89 -17.63
C GLN A 35 12.05 -5.31 -16.81
N GLU A 36 12.18 -5.73 -15.55
CA GLU A 36 13.27 -5.33 -14.66
C GLU A 36 14.59 -5.97 -15.11
N ILE A 37 15.12 -5.60 -16.28
CA ILE A 37 16.47 -5.98 -16.70
C ILE A 37 17.42 -4.98 -16.03
N ALA A 38 17.85 -5.30 -14.82
CA ALA A 38 18.92 -4.57 -14.13
C ALA A 38 20.25 -4.82 -14.84
N THR A 39 20.44 -4.20 -16.00
CA THR A 39 21.77 -3.94 -16.56
C THR A 39 22.01 -2.45 -16.45
N GLU A 40 22.80 -2.01 -15.46
CA GLU A 40 23.41 -0.69 -15.41
C GLU A 40 24.42 -0.54 -16.58
N ALA A 41 23.95 -0.67 -17.83
CA ALA A 41 24.71 -0.21 -18.98
C ALA A 41 24.48 1.29 -19.09
N ARG A 42 25.57 2.06 -19.21
CA ARG A 42 25.51 3.48 -19.59
C ARG A 42 24.84 3.59 -20.97
N ILE A 43 23.52 3.73 -21.00
CA ILE A 43 22.81 4.14 -22.20
C ILE A 43 22.66 5.66 -22.09
N GLN A 44 23.41 6.39 -22.88
CA GLN A 44 23.12 7.79 -23.13
C GLN A 44 21.87 7.86 -24.01
N ILE A 45 20.73 8.13 -23.39
CA ILE A 45 19.52 8.54 -24.11
C ILE A 45 19.40 10.04 -23.91
N ASN A 46 19.59 10.80 -24.98
CA ASN A 46 19.26 12.22 -25.02
C ASN A 46 17.74 12.33 -25.20
N ASP A 47 16.98 12.23 -24.11
CA ASP A 47 15.62 12.79 -24.11
C ASP A 47 15.72 14.25 -23.65
N PRO A 48 15.14 15.22 -24.38
CA PRO A 48 15.11 16.59 -23.89
C PRO A 48 14.23 16.62 -22.64
N ALA A 49 14.86 16.73 -21.46
CA ALA A 49 14.17 17.07 -20.23
C ALA A 49 13.35 18.34 -20.50
N ALA A 50 12.03 18.23 -20.39
CA ALA A 50 11.16 19.39 -20.50
C ALA A 50 11.59 20.38 -19.40
N SER A 51 12.14 21.53 -19.78
CA SER A 51 12.55 22.55 -18.82
C SER A 51 11.31 23.27 -18.29
N PHE A 52 10.59 22.64 -17.38
CA PHE A 52 9.58 23.33 -16.59
C PHE A 52 10.30 24.21 -15.57
N GLN A 53 10.07 25.52 -15.62
CA GLN A 53 10.47 26.41 -14.53
C GLN A 53 9.37 26.37 -13.48
N LYS A 54 9.64 25.69 -12.37
CA LYS A 54 8.80 25.71 -11.17
C LYS A 54 8.50 27.16 -10.76
N PRO A 55 7.23 27.51 -10.47
CA PRO A 55 6.89 28.80 -9.89
C PRO A 55 7.71 29.04 -8.62
N GLN A 56 8.36 30.20 -8.50
CA GLN A 56 9.12 30.52 -7.30
C GLN A 56 8.17 30.75 -6.12
N MET A 57 8.26 29.89 -5.10
CA MET A 57 7.55 30.06 -3.84
C MET A 57 8.17 31.19 -3.01
N HIS A 58 7.35 31.97 -2.30
CA HIS A 58 7.79 32.97 -1.32
C HIS A 58 7.42 32.47 0.08
N SER A 59 8.32 32.61 1.07
CA SER A 59 8.06 32.14 2.44
C SER A 59 6.84 32.86 3.05
N GLY A 60 5.87 32.12 3.56
CA GLY A 60 4.75 32.69 4.33
C GLY A 60 3.35 32.17 4.00
N GLU A 61 3.20 31.20 3.10
CA GLU A 61 1.89 30.57 2.84
C GLU A 61 1.60 29.51 3.92
N ARG A 62 0.42 29.60 4.55
CA ARG A 62 0.05 28.81 5.76
C ARG A 62 -0.17 27.29 5.54
N ASN A 63 0.16 26.75 4.36
CA ASN A 63 -0.12 25.36 3.97
C ASN A 63 1.13 24.57 3.51
N SER A 64 2.34 25.12 3.65
CA SER A 64 3.57 24.45 3.20
C SER A 64 4.20 23.61 4.31
N VAL A 65 4.57 22.36 4.00
CA VAL A 65 5.36 21.50 4.90
C VAL A 65 6.83 21.92 4.95
N THR A 66 7.50 21.60 6.06
CA THR A 66 8.95 21.72 6.25
C THR A 66 9.66 20.53 5.60
N VAL A 67 10.61 20.84 4.71
CA VAL A 67 11.44 19.86 4.02
C VAL A 67 12.88 19.94 4.54
N ILE A 68 13.40 18.81 5.03
CA ILE A 68 14.77 18.67 5.55
C ILE A 68 15.58 17.82 4.58
N THR A 69 16.76 18.30 4.17
CA THR A 69 17.68 17.48 3.37
C THR A 69 18.39 16.49 4.30
N ILE A 70 18.32 15.21 3.97
CA ILE A 70 18.99 14.13 4.71
C ILE A 70 20.15 13.55 3.88
N GLY A 71 20.34 12.24 3.81
CA GLY A 71 21.39 11.60 3.03
C GLY A 71 21.29 11.84 1.53
N SER A 72 22.21 11.22 0.79
CA SER A 72 22.23 11.28 -0.68
C SER A 72 22.66 9.95 -1.30
N ALA A 73 22.29 9.76 -2.56
CA ALA A 73 22.72 8.61 -3.36
C ALA A 73 23.42 9.08 -4.65
N ALA A 74 24.25 8.21 -5.20
CA ALA A 74 25.00 8.52 -6.41
C ALA A 74 24.11 8.69 -7.65
N ASN A 75 22.88 8.19 -7.61
CA ASN A 75 21.88 8.28 -8.69
C ASN A 75 20.46 7.95 -8.19
N ALA A 76 19.46 8.22 -9.02
CA ALA A 76 18.03 8.03 -8.73
C ALA A 76 17.57 6.56 -8.77
N TYR A 77 18.42 5.64 -9.24
CA TYR A 77 18.06 4.22 -9.38
C TYR A 77 17.79 3.57 -8.03
N PHE A 78 18.31 4.12 -6.92
CA PHE A 78 18.08 3.58 -5.60
C PHE A 78 16.59 3.48 -5.24
N LEU A 79 15.81 4.57 -5.30
CA LEU A 79 14.37 4.53 -4.95
C LEU A 79 13.48 4.04 -6.10
N SER A 80 14.04 3.82 -7.29
CA SER A 80 13.31 3.35 -8.46
C SER A 80 12.67 1.96 -8.25
N GLY A 81 11.68 1.65 -9.09
CA GLY A 81 10.85 0.46 -8.99
C GLY A 81 9.84 0.54 -7.84
N LYS A 82 9.40 -0.63 -7.37
CA LYS A 82 8.30 -0.76 -6.41
C LYS A 82 8.58 -0.11 -5.05
N PRO A 83 7.55 0.38 -4.33
CA PRO A 83 7.71 0.90 -2.98
C PRO A 83 8.26 -0.18 -2.06
N ARG A 84 9.11 0.20 -1.11
CA ARG A 84 9.83 -0.72 -0.21
C ARG A 84 9.81 -0.18 1.21
N THR A 85 9.97 -1.07 2.19
CA THR A 85 10.13 -0.69 3.60
C THR A 85 11.52 -0.09 3.82
N LEU A 86 11.63 1.22 3.58
CA LEU A 86 12.89 1.98 3.67
C LEU A 86 12.85 3.04 4.76
N LEU A 87 11.66 3.57 5.04
CA LEU A 87 11.41 4.57 6.07
C LEU A 87 10.62 3.93 7.21
N TRP A 88 11.14 3.98 8.42
CA TRP A 88 10.50 3.33 9.58
C TRP A 88 10.55 4.24 10.80
N ALA A 89 9.39 4.75 11.20
CA ALA A 89 9.20 5.44 12.46
C ALA A 89 8.86 4.44 13.57
N ASP A 90 9.34 4.72 14.77
CA ASP A 90 8.89 4.07 15.99
C ASP A 90 8.42 5.15 16.96
N ASN A 91 7.10 5.18 17.21
CA ASN A 91 6.48 6.20 18.03
C ASN A 91 6.90 6.10 19.51
N ASN A 92 7.13 4.88 20.02
CA ASN A 92 7.58 4.67 21.41
C ASN A 92 9.00 5.21 21.65
N LEU A 93 9.82 5.28 20.60
CA LEU A 93 11.18 5.80 20.66
C LEU A 93 11.28 7.26 20.21
N ASN A 94 10.22 7.80 19.60
CA ASN A 94 10.29 9.05 18.83
C ASN A 94 11.48 9.04 17.85
N ALA A 95 11.72 7.89 17.20
CA ALA A 95 12.86 7.67 16.33
C ALA A 95 12.40 7.29 14.92
N ILE A 96 13.20 7.64 13.92
CA ILE A 96 12.94 7.30 12.52
C ILE A 96 14.24 7.02 11.79
N THR A 97 14.23 5.98 10.96
CA THR A 97 15.36 5.61 10.10
C THR A 97 14.96 5.61 8.63
N PHE A 98 15.87 6.07 7.77
CA PHE A 98 15.74 5.96 6.32
C PHE A 98 16.94 5.18 5.75
N LEU A 99 16.72 3.98 5.23
CA LEU A 99 17.76 3.12 4.64
C LEU A 99 17.99 3.49 3.17
N HIS A 100 19.25 3.72 2.78
CA HIS A 100 19.60 4.09 1.41
C HIS A 100 21.00 3.67 0.92
N ARG A 101 21.20 3.75 -0.41
CA ARG A 101 22.55 3.66 -1.02
C ARG A 101 23.32 4.94 -0.73
N LEU A 102 24.64 4.83 -0.53
CA LEU A 102 25.50 5.98 -0.29
C LEU A 102 25.96 6.65 -1.60
N SER A 103 26.18 7.97 -1.58
CA SER A 103 26.72 8.73 -2.72
C SER A 103 28.24 8.89 -2.68
N GLY A 104 28.80 9.13 -1.48
CA GLY A 104 30.21 9.38 -1.22
C GLY A 104 30.98 8.15 -0.73
N SER A 105 32.22 8.34 -0.24
CA SER A 105 32.99 7.24 0.36
C SER A 105 32.18 6.55 1.46
N PRO A 106 32.04 5.20 1.44
CA PRO A 106 32.81 4.23 0.65
C PRO A 106 32.31 3.94 -0.79
N GLY A 107 31.15 4.45 -1.20
CA GLY A 107 30.69 4.49 -2.59
C GLY A 107 29.26 3.96 -2.80
N SER A 108 28.75 4.06 -4.03
CA SER A 108 27.39 3.64 -4.40
C SER A 108 27.10 2.16 -4.32
N GLY A 109 28.14 1.32 -4.15
CA GLY A 109 28.00 -0.11 -3.88
C GLY A 109 27.70 -0.44 -2.41
N PHE A 110 27.70 0.56 -1.53
CA PHE A 110 27.45 0.43 -0.10
C PHE A 110 26.08 0.99 0.28
N LEU A 111 25.58 0.50 1.42
CA LEU A 111 24.37 0.98 2.05
C LEU A 111 24.70 1.69 3.36
N GLY A 112 23.86 2.64 3.70
CA GLY A 112 23.79 3.27 4.99
C GLY A 112 22.38 3.70 5.28
N TYR A 113 22.21 4.44 6.36
CA TYR A 113 20.93 4.99 6.75
C TYR A 113 21.10 6.37 7.36
N ASP A 114 20.03 7.14 7.30
CA ASP A 114 19.86 8.34 8.09
C ASP A 114 19.04 8.01 9.33
N LEU A 115 19.41 8.60 10.47
CA LEU A 115 18.77 8.37 11.77
C LEU A 115 18.39 9.70 12.41
N SER A 116 17.14 9.79 12.87
CA SER A 116 16.68 10.76 13.85
C SER A 116 16.17 10.04 15.09
N THR A 117 16.46 10.59 16.27
CA THR A 117 15.96 10.13 17.58
C THR A 117 15.10 11.20 18.26
N ASP A 118 14.60 12.16 17.50
CA ASP A 118 13.81 13.32 17.95
C ASP A 118 12.61 13.61 17.01
N GLY A 119 12.02 12.55 16.47
CA GLY A 119 10.82 12.63 15.62
C GLY A 119 11.06 13.19 14.23
N GLY A 120 12.31 13.18 13.75
CA GLY A 120 12.70 13.72 12.44
C GLY A 120 13.17 15.17 12.48
N SER A 121 13.38 15.77 13.66
CA SER A 121 13.80 17.17 13.79
C SER A 121 15.29 17.37 13.47
N THR A 122 16.15 16.45 13.90
CA THR A 122 17.58 16.44 13.60
C THR A 122 18.04 15.06 13.13
N TRP A 123 19.08 15.02 12.28
CA TRP A 123 19.50 13.81 11.58
C TRP A 123 21.01 13.58 11.66
N ALA A 124 21.38 12.35 11.97
CA ALA A 124 22.69 11.79 11.66
C ALA A 124 22.58 11.06 10.30
N THR A 125 23.25 11.57 9.27
CA THR A 125 23.06 11.11 7.89
C THR A 125 24.18 10.21 7.38
N ASN A 126 23.87 9.35 6.42
CA ASN A 126 24.83 8.49 5.69
C ASN A 126 25.63 7.54 6.63
N ILE A 127 25.00 7.01 7.67
CA ILE A 127 25.62 6.07 8.62
C ILE A 127 25.84 4.72 7.91
N PRO A 128 27.08 4.27 7.67
CA PRO A 128 27.35 3.06 6.89
C PRO A 128 26.96 1.78 7.67
N ILE A 129 26.43 0.78 6.95
CA ILE A 129 26.10 -0.55 7.53
C ILE A 129 26.86 -1.71 6.90
N LEU A 130 27.47 -1.51 5.72
CA LEU A 130 28.22 -2.55 5.02
C LEU A 130 29.73 -2.34 5.15
N THR A 131 30.47 -3.42 5.37
CA THR A 131 31.95 -3.43 5.44
C THR A 131 32.60 -3.66 4.08
N SER A 132 31.82 -4.14 3.10
CA SER A 132 32.25 -4.43 1.73
C SER A 132 31.12 -4.07 0.75
N PRO A 133 31.42 -3.72 -0.52
CA PRO A 133 30.40 -3.40 -1.50
C PRO A 133 29.69 -4.66 -1.97
N VAL A 134 28.36 -4.63 -2.00
CA VAL A 134 27.53 -5.80 -2.36
C VAL A 134 26.70 -5.54 -3.61
N TYR A 135 26.59 -4.28 -4.06
CA TYR A 135 25.65 -3.89 -5.12
C TYR A 135 24.26 -4.43 -4.80
N ALA A 136 23.62 -3.79 -3.83
CA ALA A 136 22.33 -4.18 -3.28
C ALA A 136 21.21 -3.37 -3.95
N PRO A 137 20.48 -3.92 -4.94
CA PRO A 137 19.57 -3.12 -5.74
C PRO A 137 18.32 -2.69 -4.97
N LYS A 138 17.86 -3.49 -4.00
CA LYS A 138 16.53 -3.34 -3.38
C LYS A 138 16.54 -3.73 -1.90
N PRO A 139 17.26 -3.00 -1.02
CA PRO A 139 17.26 -3.30 0.40
C PRO A 139 15.93 -2.92 1.05
N VAL A 140 15.68 -3.50 2.23
CA VAL A 140 14.61 -3.12 3.16
C VAL A 140 15.17 -3.09 4.57
N GLY A 141 14.53 -2.32 5.44
CA GLY A 141 14.90 -2.28 6.85
C GLY A 141 13.84 -1.62 7.73
N ALA A 142 13.94 -1.86 9.02
CA ALA A 142 13.04 -1.34 10.05
C ALA A 142 13.78 -1.13 11.37
N ILE A 143 13.13 -0.45 12.32
CA ILE A 143 13.60 -0.36 13.69
C ILE A 143 13.04 -1.53 14.48
N TYR A 144 13.91 -2.40 14.98
CA TYR A 144 13.59 -3.35 16.03
C TYR A 144 13.75 -2.67 17.39
N ASN A 145 12.62 -2.51 18.07
CA ASN A 145 12.55 -1.97 19.42
C ASN A 145 12.24 -3.11 20.42
N PRO A 146 13.18 -3.49 21.31
CA PRO A 146 12.93 -4.51 22.32
C PRO A 146 11.71 -4.17 23.20
N GLU A 147 10.98 -5.19 23.64
CA GLU A 147 9.77 -5.01 24.46
C GLU A 147 10.05 -4.14 25.71
N GLY A 148 9.20 -3.14 25.92
CA GLY A 148 9.30 -2.22 27.08
C GLY A 148 10.41 -1.17 26.98
N ASN A 149 11.10 -1.06 25.84
CA ASN A 149 12.13 -0.06 25.64
C ASN A 149 11.57 1.29 25.15
N SER A 150 12.04 2.37 25.77
CA SER A 150 11.76 3.76 25.39
C SER A 150 13.03 4.58 25.11
N ASP A 151 14.21 3.95 25.17
CA ASP A 151 15.50 4.57 24.85
C ASP A 151 15.90 4.17 23.41
N PRO A 152 15.96 5.11 22.45
CA PRO A 152 16.42 4.83 21.10
C PRO A 152 17.78 4.13 21.09
N GLY A 153 18.65 4.41 22.07
CA GLY A 153 19.96 3.80 22.15
C GLY A 153 19.94 2.29 22.41
N GLN A 154 18.86 1.69 22.91
CA GLN A 154 18.73 0.24 23.06
C GLN A 154 18.04 -0.46 21.89
N ALA A 155 17.60 0.29 20.88
CA ALA A 155 16.98 -0.24 19.68
C ALA A 155 18.02 -0.51 18.58
N TYR A 156 17.59 -1.25 17.56
CA TYR A 156 18.43 -1.65 16.43
C TYR A 156 17.75 -1.29 15.12
N LEU A 157 18.50 -0.76 14.17
CA LEU A 157 18.16 -0.94 12.77
C LEU A 157 18.36 -2.41 12.43
N THR A 158 17.34 -3.05 11.84
CA THR A 158 17.47 -4.37 11.21
C THR A 158 17.28 -4.22 9.71
N TYR A 159 18.03 -4.99 8.92
CA TYR A 159 18.00 -4.89 7.47
C TYR A 159 18.07 -6.25 6.79
N PHE A 160 17.44 -6.31 5.61
CA PHE A 160 17.39 -7.48 4.75
C PHE A 160 17.67 -7.05 3.32
N ILE A 161 18.70 -7.62 2.70
CA ILE A 161 19.28 -7.09 1.48
C ILE A 161 19.49 -8.21 0.46
N PRO A 162 18.81 -8.18 -0.70
CA PRO A 162 19.16 -9.04 -1.81
C PRO A 162 20.47 -8.54 -2.44
N SER A 163 21.43 -9.44 -2.65
CA SER A 163 22.67 -9.15 -3.37
C SER A 163 22.55 -9.47 -4.86
N THR A 164 23.37 -8.86 -5.71
CA THR A 164 23.49 -9.27 -7.12
C THR A 164 24.09 -10.67 -7.30
N ALA A 165 24.62 -11.29 -6.25
CA ALA A 165 25.19 -12.63 -6.28
C ALA A 165 24.14 -13.74 -6.07
N GLY A 166 22.85 -13.39 -5.96
CA GLY A 166 21.78 -14.37 -5.69
C GLY A 166 21.77 -14.86 -4.24
N THR A 167 22.28 -14.05 -3.31
CA THR A 167 22.28 -14.32 -1.86
C THR A 167 21.55 -13.21 -1.12
N TYR A 168 21.23 -13.45 0.15
CA TYR A 168 20.80 -12.38 1.05
C TYR A 168 21.92 -11.96 1.98
N ILE A 169 21.91 -10.67 2.31
CA ILE A 169 22.68 -10.09 3.38
C ILE A 169 21.72 -9.55 4.42
N THR A 170 21.92 -9.95 5.66
CA THR A 170 21.13 -9.52 6.81
C THR A 170 22.04 -9.03 7.91
N GLY A 171 21.50 -8.24 8.81
CA GLY A 171 22.22 -7.80 9.99
C GLY A 171 21.47 -6.71 10.72
N VAL A 172 22.12 -6.20 11.74
CA VAL A 172 21.61 -5.12 12.58
C VAL A 172 22.68 -4.06 12.83
N HIS A 173 22.24 -2.87 13.21
CA HIS A 173 23.09 -1.82 13.75
C HIS A 173 22.37 -1.17 14.92
N LYS A 174 22.99 -1.18 16.11
CA LYS A 174 22.45 -0.50 17.28
C LYS A 174 22.34 1.01 16.99
N LEU A 175 21.20 1.63 17.32
CA LEU A 175 20.95 3.02 16.90
C LEU A 175 21.86 4.05 17.57
N ASP A 176 22.37 3.76 18.79
CA ASP A 176 23.41 4.57 19.44
C ASP A 176 24.80 4.44 18.80
N GLN A 177 24.96 3.53 17.83
CA GLN A 177 26.20 3.24 17.11
C GLN A 177 27.36 2.82 18.04
N SER A 178 27.04 2.36 19.26
CA SER A 178 28.04 1.86 20.23
C SER A 178 28.65 0.52 19.81
N GLN A 179 28.02 -0.16 18.86
CA GLN A 179 28.45 -1.42 18.28
C GLN A 179 28.53 -1.29 16.76
N ASN A 180 29.56 -1.90 16.17
CA ASN A 180 29.65 -2.00 14.72
C ASN A 180 28.45 -2.77 14.15
N PRO A 181 27.97 -2.42 12.95
CA PRO A 181 26.92 -3.19 12.29
C PRO A 181 27.38 -4.63 12.06
N THR A 182 26.47 -5.58 12.28
CA THR A 182 26.68 -6.98 11.86
C THR A 182 26.40 -7.11 10.37
N GLN A 183 27.00 -8.09 9.69
CA GLN A 183 26.76 -8.37 8.27
C GLN A 183 26.88 -9.87 8.00
N ASN A 184 25.74 -10.55 7.86
CA ASN A 184 25.65 -11.98 7.64
C ASN A 184 25.25 -12.26 6.19
N THR A 185 25.93 -13.18 5.52
CA THR A 185 25.57 -13.62 4.16
C THR A 185 25.08 -15.05 4.19
N TRP A 186 23.94 -15.30 3.55
CA TRP A 186 23.39 -16.65 3.46
C TRP A 186 22.65 -16.88 2.13
N SER A 187 22.51 -18.15 1.76
CA SER A 187 21.90 -18.59 0.51
C SER A 187 20.54 -19.24 0.78
N GLY A 188 19.62 -19.11 -0.17
CA GLY A 188 18.28 -19.68 -0.08
C GLY A 188 17.49 -19.39 -1.35
N TYR A 189 16.16 -19.52 -1.29
CA TYR A 189 15.29 -19.08 -2.37
C TYR A 189 15.35 -17.56 -2.48
N TYR A 190 15.76 -17.07 -3.65
CA TYR A 190 16.16 -15.68 -3.85
C TYR A 190 15.14 -14.91 -4.68
N ASN A 191 14.86 -13.67 -4.27
CA ASN A 191 14.22 -12.67 -5.11
C ASN A 191 14.55 -11.26 -4.61
N ALA A 192 14.84 -10.35 -5.52
CA ALA A 192 15.11 -8.96 -5.17
C ALA A 192 13.85 -8.18 -4.74
N ASN A 193 12.65 -8.64 -5.13
CA ASN A 193 11.39 -8.03 -4.75
C ASN A 193 10.77 -8.77 -3.57
N HIS A 194 10.64 -8.11 -2.43
CA HIS A 194 10.09 -8.70 -1.20
C HIS A 194 9.35 -7.66 -0.37
N GLY A 195 8.25 -8.09 0.26
CA GLY A 195 7.62 -7.35 1.36
C GLY A 195 8.40 -7.61 2.65
N PHE A 196 8.44 -6.65 3.56
CA PHE A 196 9.20 -6.74 4.81
C PHE A 196 8.48 -6.05 5.96
N THR A 197 8.43 -6.70 7.12
CA THR A 197 7.84 -6.15 8.34
C THR A 197 8.48 -6.77 9.59
N ILE A 198 8.27 -6.11 10.73
CA ILE A 198 8.48 -6.68 12.07
C ILE A 198 7.10 -7.08 12.63
N GLN A 199 7.02 -8.24 13.28
CA GLN A 199 5.85 -8.65 14.05
C GLN A 199 5.83 -7.90 15.40
N PRO A 200 4.76 -7.14 15.71
CA PRO A 200 4.73 -6.27 16.90
C PRO A 200 4.90 -6.99 18.25
N LEU A 201 4.46 -8.24 18.37
CA LEU A 201 4.48 -8.97 19.64
C LEU A 201 5.85 -9.59 19.96
N SER A 202 6.45 -10.30 19.01
CA SER A 202 7.72 -11.03 19.23
C SER A 202 8.96 -10.23 18.85
N GLY A 203 8.82 -9.21 18.00
CA GLY A 203 9.95 -8.56 17.35
C GLY A 203 10.58 -9.37 16.21
N ASP A 204 9.97 -10.50 15.84
CA ASP A 204 10.42 -11.32 14.71
C ASP A 204 10.29 -10.55 13.39
N VAL A 205 11.24 -10.78 12.50
CA VAL A 205 11.29 -10.16 11.18
C VAL A 205 10.76 -11.12 10.14
N PHE A 206 9.92 -10.63 9.24
CA PHE A 206 9.44 -11.40 8.10
C PHE A 206 9.75 -10.68 6.79
N ALA A 207 10.37 -11.39 5.86
CA ALA A 207 10.45 -10.99 4.45
C ALA A 207 9.73 -12.02 3.58
N VAL A 208 8.87 -11.58 2.66
CA VAL A 208 8.10 -12.47 1.78
C VAL A 208 8.33 -12.10 0.33
N ALA A 209 8.61 -13.11 -0.50
CA ALA A 209 8.90 -12.92 -1.91
C ALA A 209 8.34 -14.07 -2.76
N ALA A 210 8.34 -13.90 -4.07
CA ALA A 210 8.16 -15.01 -5.00
C ALA A 210 9.43 -15.87 -5.03
N ALA A 211 9.32 -17.19 -4.79
CA ALA A 211 10.48 -18.08 -4.80
C ALA A 211 10.96 -18.31 -6.24
N MET A 212 12.23 -18.01 -6.52
CA MET A 212 12.83 -18.15 -7.84
C MET A 212 13.95 -19.19 -7.85
N ASP A 213 14.04 -19.95 -8.94
CA ASP A 213 15.22 -20.70 -9.37
C ASP A 213 15.78 -20.05 -10.64
N GLY A 214 16.82 -19.23 -10.46
CA GLY A 214 17.30 -18.31 -11.48
C GLY A 214 16.22 -17.30 -11.88
N PHE A 215 15.69 -17.42 -13.10
CA PHE A 215 14.62 -16.56 -13.62
C PHE A 215 13.24 -17.24 -13.63
N ASN A 216 13.14 -18.47 -13.11
CA ASN A 216 11.90 -19.24 -13.10
C ASN A 216 11.26 -19.19 -11.72
N TYR A 217 10.00 -18.79 -11.65
CA TYR A 217 9.23 -18.91 -10.44
C TYR A 217 8.85 -20.36 -10.15
N MET A 218 8.90 -20.71 -8.87
CA MET A 218 8.79 -22.08 -8.38
C MET A 218 7.39 -22.43 -7.88
N ASP A 219 6.36 -21.71 -8.35
CA ASP A 219 4.98 -21.91 -7.91
C ASP A 219 4.78 -21.75 -6.39
N CYS A 220 5.67 -21.01 -5.72
CA CYS A 220 5.66 -20.81 -4.28
C CYS A 220 6.06 -19.38 -3.91
N LEU A 221 5.47 -18.85 -2.84
CA LEU A 221 6.07 -17.77 -2.08
C LEU A 221 7.14 -18.34 -1.14
N VAL A 222 8.22 -17.61 -0.95
CA VAL A 222 9.18 -17.86 0.13
C VAL A 222 8.94 -16.88 1.26
N VAL A 223 8.86 -17.38 2.48
CA VAL A 223 8.84 -16.59 3.71
C VAL A 223 10.18 -16.78 4.41
N SER A 224 10.95 -15.71 4.50
CA SER A 224 12.14 -15.60 5.33
C SER A 224 11.74 -15.07 6.70
N HIS A 225 11.91 -15.89 7.74
CA HIS A 225 11.57 -15.58 9.11
C HIS A 225 12.85 -15.47 9.94
N GLY A 226 13.09 -14.29 10.51
CA GLY A 226 14.20 -14.00 11.40
C GLY A 226 13.73 -13.89 12.84
N VAL A 227 14.34 -14.65 13.74
CA VAL A 227 14.10 -14.58 15.20
C VAL A 227 15.28 -13.86 15.86
N PHE A 228 15.01 -12.83 16.67
CA PHE A 228 16.09 -12.10 17.35
C PHE A 228 16.73 -12.97 18.42
N ASN A 229 18.06 -13.09 18.38
CA ASN A 229 18.86 -13.83 19.35
C ASN A 229 19.68 -12.85 20.23
N PRO A 230 19.25 -12.57 21.47
CA PRO A 230 19.94 -11.67 22.38
C PRO A 230 21.37 -12.08 22.75
N ALA A 231 21.76 -13.35 22.56
CA ALA A 231 23.12 -13.81 22.86
C ALA A 231 24.15 -13.27 21.85
N ILE A 232 23.72 -13.00 20.62
CA ILE A 232 24.54 -12.44 19.54
C ILE A 232 24.12 -11.03 19.15
N ASN A 233 23.01 -10.52 19.71
CA ASN A 233 22.35 -9.26 19.32
C ASN A 233 22.09 -9.18 17.82
N ASP A 234 21.54 -10.24 17.23
CA ASP A 234 21.27 -10.33 15.80
C ASP A 234 20.13 -11.33 15.52
N TYR A 235 19.64 -11.37 14.29
CA TYR A 235 18.58 -12.27 13.85
C TYR A 235 19.12 -13.59 13.28
N GLU A 236 18.50 -14.69 13.68
CA GLU A 236 18.71 -16.01 13.07
C GLU A 236 17.57 -16.29 12.07
N TYR A 237 17.93 -16.46 10.80
CA TYR A 237 16.96 -16.61 9.72
C TYR A 237 16.73 -18.06 9.31
N SER A 238 15.49 -18.36 8.95
CA SER A 238 15.07 -19.57 8.26
C SER A 238 14.12 -19.25 7.11
N GLN A 239 13.92 -20.20 6.19
CA GLN A 239 12.98 -20.06 5.09
C GLN A 239 11.95 -21.18 5.08
N SER A 240 10.71 -20.82 4.75
CA SER A 240 9.64 -21.75 4.42
C SER A 240 9.01 -21.40 3.07
N LEU A 241 8.40 -22.40 2.43
CA LEU A 241 7.71 -22.23 1.16
C LEU A 241 6.20 -22.37 1.36
N ILE A 242 5.45 -21.50 0.70
CA ILE A 242 3.99 -21.53 0.65
C ILE A 242 3.57 -21.74 -0.81
N PRO A 243 2.85 -22.82 -1.14
CA PRO A 243 2.35 -23.03 -2.49
C PRO A 243 1.50 -21.87 -2.98
N PHE A 244 1.86 -21.31 -4.13
CA PHE A 244 1.20 -20.18 -4.77
C PHE A 244 1.39 -20.29 -6.29
N PRO A 245 0.64 -21.16 -6.95
CA PRO A 245 0.95 -21.61 -8.31
C PRO A 245 0.93 -20.49 -9.35
N ALA A 246 1.84 -20.58 -10.32
CA ALA A 246 1.89 -19.69 -11.46
C ALA A 246 0.66 -19.85 -12.35
N HIS A 247 0.34 -18.78 -13.07
CA HIS A 247 -0.59 -18.84 -14.17
C HIS A 247 0.14 -19.27 -15.47
N PRO A 248 -0.30 -20.33 -16.16
CA PRO A 248 0.37 -20.83 -17.37
C PRO A 248 0.12 -20.03 -18.66
N GLN A 249 -0.73 -18.99 -18.69
CA GLN A 249 -0.89 -18.15 -19.91
C GLN A 249 -0.29 -16.76 -19.71
N GLY A 250 0.98 -16.60 -20.07
CA GLY A 250 1.65 -15.31 -20.11
C GLY A 250 3.17 -15.40 -20.12
N SER A 251 3.84 -14.29 -20.44
CA SER A 251 5.30 -14.10 -20.32
C SER A 251 5.74 -13.70 -18.91
N GLN A 252 4.83 -13.75 -17.93
CA GLN A 252 5.09 -13.30 -16.57
C GLN A 252 5.36 -14.48 -15.65
N TYR A 253 6.58 -14.49 -15.15
CA TYR A 253 7.12 -15.60 -14.37
C TYR A 253 7.14 -15.30 -12.87
N GLN A 254 6.31 -14.39 -12.31
CA GLN A 254 6.22 -14.15 -10.85
C GLN A 254 5.16 -13.07 -10.50
N PRO A 255 4.60 -13.08 -9.27
CA PRO A 255 3.80 -12.00 -8.70
C PRO A 255 4.26 -10.57 -9.01
N ALA A 256 3.30 -9.68 -9.27
CA ALA A 256 3.56 -8.28 -9.57
C ALA A 256 3.98 -7.50 -8.31
N ASP A 257 3.39 -7.77 -7.15
CA ASP A 257 3.87 -7.23 -5.86
C ASP A 257 3.49 -8.17 -4.71
N VAL A 258 4.25 -8.11 -3.61
CA VAL A 258 4.02 -8.92 -2.41
C VAL A 258 4.27 -8.05 -1.17
N ARG A 259 3.30 -8.05 -0.25
CA ARG A 259 3.36 -7.34 1.03
C ARG A 259 3.05 -8.28 2.18
N ILE A 260 3.56 -7.96 3.36
CA ILE A 260 3.26 -8.64 4.61
C ILE A 260 3.09 -7.60 5.72
N ALA A 261 2.10 -7.79 6.59
CA ALA A 261 1.88 -6.95 7.77
C ALA A 261 1.18 -7.76 8.86
N PHE A 262 1.37 -7.33 10.11
CA PHE A 262 0.77 -7.92 11.31
C PHE A 262 -0.07 -6.87 12.04
N ALA A 263 -1.13 -7.32 12.70
CA ALA A 263 -1.92 -6.49 13.58
C ALA A 263 -1.10 -6.17 14.84
N PRO A 264 -1.50 -5.16 15.63
CA PRO A 264 -0.85 -4.85 16.91
C PRO A 264 -0.83 -6.04 17.88
N ASP A 265 -1.77 -6.99 17.76
CA ASP A 265 -1.77 -8.24 18.54
C ASP A 265 -0.59 -9.18 18.22
N GLY A 266 0.10 -8.97 17.09
CA GLY A 266 1.19 -9.79 16.57
C GLY A 266 0.83 -11.21 16.16
N LEU A 267 -0.40 -11.67 16.39
CA LEU A 267 -0.87 -13.01 16.07
C LEU A 267 -1.59 -13.05 14.72
N THR A 268 -2.43 -12.04 14.45
CA THR A 268 -3.15 -11.90 13.19
C THR A 268 -2.25 -11.19 12.19
N GLY A 269 -2.06 -11.80 11.02
CA GLY A 269 -1.24 -11.24 9.95
C GLY A 269 -1.79 -11.58 8.57
N PHE A 270 -1.41 -10.78 7.58
CA PHE A 270 -1.73 -11.06 6.18
C PHE A 270 -0.51 -10.93 5.29
N ILE A 271 -0.38 -11.86 4.34
CA ILE A 271 0.37 -11.66 3.10
C ILE A 271 -0.64 -11.19 2.05
N SER A 272 -0.30 -10.13 1.32
CA SER A 272 -1.09 -9.61 0.20
C SER A 272 -0.27 -9.64 -1.08
N VAL A 273 -0.80 -10.29 -2.11
CA VAL A 273 -0.13 -10.50 -3.39
C VAL A 273 -0.94 -9.90 -4.51
N ILE A 274 -0.29 -9.14 -5.40
CA ILE A 274 -0.90 -8.71 -6.66
C ILE A 274 -0.53 -9.74 -7.72
N TRP A 275 -1.50 -10.57 -8.08
CA TRP A 275 -1.30 -11.68 -8.99
C TRP A 275 -2.62 -12.14 -9.62
N ASP A 276 -2.52 -13.03 -10.60
CA ASP A 276 -3.63 -13.77 -11.16
C ASP A 276 -3.43 -15.26 -10.86
N ASN A 277 -4.20 -15.78 -9.91
CA ASN A 277 -4.22 -17.20 -9.57
C ASN A 277 -5.36 -17.97 -10.26
N MET A 278 -6.02 -17.38 -11.26
CA MET A 278 -7.16 -17.93 -12.02
C MET A 278 -8.42 -18.24 -11.22
N THR A 279 -8.49 -17.84 -9.95
CA THR A 279 -9.66 -18.09 -9.12
C THR A 279 -10.75 -17.02 -9.26
N ASP A 280 -10.40 -15.83 -9.76
CA ASP A 280 -11.39 -14.83 -10.16
C ASP A 280 -11.96 -15.22 -11.53
N THR A 281 -13.25 -15.57 -11.56
CA THR A 281 -13.93 -16.01 -12.79
C THR A 281 -14.14 -14.92 -13.84
N HIS A 282 -14.02 -13.64 -13.44
CA HIS A 282 -14.19 -12.49 -14.32
C HIS A 282 -12.84 -12.01 -14.86
N ALA A 283 -11.86 -11.84 -13.97
CA ALA A 283 -10.54 -11.27 -14.26
C ALA A 283 -9.46 -12.29 -14.63
N GLY A 284 -9.68 -13.58 -14.36
CA GLY A 284 -8.71 -14.66 -14.62
C GLY A 284 -8.23 -14.68 -16.07
N GLY A 285 -6.91 -14.70 -16.24
CA GLY A 285 -6.21 -14.68 -17.53
C GLY A 285 -6.09 -13.30 -18.16
N LYS A 286 -6.56 -12.24 -17.49
CA LYS A 286 -6.72 -10.91 -18.09
C LYS A 286 -6.16 -9.77 -17.26
N ALA A 287 -6.23 -9.87 -15.93
CA ALA A 287 -5.91 -8.75 -15.05
C ALA A 287 -5.31 -9.20 -13.72
N TYR A 288 -4.54 -8.31 -13.11
CA TYR A 288 -4.12 -8.46 -11.72
C TYR A 288 -5.18 -7.98 -10.75
N TYR A 289 -5.25 -8.69 -9.63
CA TYR A 289 -6.10 -8.39 -8.48
C TYR A 289 -5.38 -8.77 -7.17
N PRO A 290 -5.78 -8.20 -6.02
CA PRO A 290 -5.21 -8.55 -4.73
C PRO A 290 -5.62 -9.95 -4.28
N ILE A 291 -4.70 -10.69 -3.68
CA ILE A 291 -4.92 -12.01 -3.11
C ILE A 291 -4.34 -12.02 -1.70
N LEU A 292 -5.18 -12.32 -0.70
CA LEU A 292 -4.76 -12.35 0.70
C LEU A 292 -4.48 -13.78 1.17
N MET A 293 -3.51 -13.93 2.07
CA MET A 293 -3.29 -15.15 2.86
C MET A 293 -3.21 -14.75 4.32
N LYS A 294 -3.91 -15.46 5.20
CA LYS A 294 -4.05 -15.09 6.61
C LYS A 294 -3.23 -16.00 7.52
N THR A 295 -2.61 -15.43 8.54
CA THR A 295 -2.12 -16.15 9.72
C THR A 295 -2.89 -15.70 10.97
N THR A 296 -2.98 -16.61 11.95
CA THR A 296 -3.53 -16.32 13.29
C THR A 296 -2.60 -16.83 14.41
N ASP A 297 -1.38 -17.24 14.04
CA ASP A 297 -0.37 -17.80 14.94
C ASP A 297 0.97 -17.07 14.82
N GLY A 298 0.93 -15.79 14.42
CA GLY A 298 2.13 -14.99 14.30
C GLY A 298 3.02 -15.41 13.12
N GLY A 299 2.43 -15.84 12.00
CA GLY A 299 3.16 -16.13 10.77
C GLY A 299 3.84 -17.49 10.72
N ILE A 300 3.59 -18.36 11.71
CA ILE A 300 4.08 -19.75 11.73
C ILE A 300 3.38 -20.56 10.63
N THR A 301 2.06 -20.38 10.48
CA THR A 301 1.28 -20.99 9.40
C THR A 301 0.45 -19.96 8.64
N TRP A 302 0.17 -20.26 7.37
CA TRP A 302 -0.58 -19.42 6.46
C TRP A 302 -1.75 -20.17 5.85
N GLY A 303 -2.94 -19.55 5.87
CA GLY A 303 -4.16 -20.08 5.30
C GLY A 303 -4.18 -20.00 3.77
N ASN A 304 -5.27 -20.49 3.18
CA ASN A 304 -5.43 -20.53 1.72
C ASN A 304 -5.52 -19.12 1.10
N PRO A 305 -5.08 -18.95 -0.17
CA PRO A 305 -5.26 -17.73 -0.92
C PRO A 305 -6.73 -17.30 -1.05
N MET A 306 -6.98 -16.01 -0.81
CA MET A 306 -8.28 -15.35 -0.81
C MET A 306 -8.29 -14.19 -1.83
N PRO A 307 -8.72 -14.41 -3.09
CA PRO A 307 -8.73 -13.36 -4.11
C PRO A 307 -9.78 -12.28 -3.82
N PHE A 308 -9.46 -11.02 -4.11
CA PHE A 308 -10.41 -9.91 -4.18
C PHE A 308 -10.92 -9.80 -5.61
N GLN A 309 -12.15 -10.23 -5.85
CA GLN A 309 -12.81 -9.94 -7.11
C GLN A 309 -13.20 -8.45 -7.11
N ILE A 310 -12.43 -7.64 -7.84
CA ILE A 310 -12.60 -6.18 -7.83
C ILE A 310 -13.68 -5.69 -8.81
N GLY A 311 -13.98 -6.48 -9.85
CA GLY A 311 -14.95 -6.14 -10.90
C GLY A 311 -15.87 -7.30 -11.26
N GLY A 312 -16.69 -7.10 -12.30
CA GLY A 312 -17.66 -8.11 -12.74
C GLY A 312 -18.94 -8.15 -11.90
N PRO A 313 -19.82 -9.13 -12.13
CA PRO A 313 -21.12 -9.23 -11.47
C PRO A 313 -21.02 -9.21 -9.93
N ASP A 314 -20.03 -9.95 -9.39
CA ASP A 314 -19.79 -10.06 -7.94
C ASP A 314 -18.72 -9.08 -7.42
N GLY A 315 -18.22 -8.18 -8.29
CA GLY A 315 -17.26 -7.14 -7.91
C GLY A 315 -17.90 -5.91 -7.26
N PHE A 316 -17.06 -5.01 -6.75
CA PHE A 316 -17.51 -3.85 -6.00
C PHE A 316 -18.18 -2.80 -6.88
N SER A 317 -19.33 -2.28 -6.44
CA SER A 317 -20.07 -1.23 -7.15
C SER A 317 -19.24 0.05 -7.29
N GLU A 318 -18.46 0.41 -6.28
CA GLU A 318 -17.57 1.56 -6.27
C GLU A 318 -16.50 1.46 -7.36
N VAL A 319 -15.93 0.27 -7.57
CA VAL A 319 -14.97 0.02 -8.65
C VAL A 319 -15.65 0.04 -10.01
N LYS A 320 -16.88 -0.49 -10.11
CA LYS A 320 -17.59 -0.53 -11.38
C LYS A 320 -18.03 0.85 -11.88
N ASN A 321 -18.19 1.84 -10.99
CA ASN A 321 -18.83 3.11 -11.30
C ASN A 321 -17.95 4.35 -11.01
N TYR A 322 -16.65 4.22 -10.79
CA TYR A 322 -15.79 5.40 -10.53
C TYR A 322 -15.54 6.25 -11.78
N LEU A 323 -15.61 5.64 -12.97
CA LEU A 323 -15.53 6.35 -14.25
C LEU A 323 -16.93 6.77 -14.70
N SER A 324 -17.03 7.97 -15.27
CA SER A 324 -18.27 8.47 -15.83
C SER A 324 -18.62 7.78 -17.15
N ASP A 325 -19.88 7.91 -17.58
CA ASP A 325 -20.34 7.40 -18.87
C ASP A 325 -19.56 8.01 -20.03
N GLU A 326 -19.21 9.31 -19.93
CA GLU A 326 -18.41 10.03 -20.93
C GLU A 326 -16.99 9.47 -21.02
N GLN A 327 -16.30 9.26 -19.89
CA GLN A 327 -14.96 8.67 -19.90
C GLN A 327 -14.99 7.25 -20.48
N LEU A 328 -16.05 6.50 -20.22
CA LEU A 328 -16.20 5.14 -20.76
C LEU A 328 -16.57 5.14 -22.24
N GLU A 329 -17.26 6.19 -22.73
CA GLU A 329 -17.45 6.43 -24.16
C GLU A 329 -16.12 6.75 -24.84
N GLU A 330 -15.24 7.53 -24.21
CA GLU A 330 -13.91 7.81 -24.74
C GLU A 330 -13.05 6.54 -24.85
N ILE A 331 -13.17 5.63 -23.87
CA ILE A 331 -12.42 4.38 -23.85
C ILE A 331 -12.99 3.35 -24.83
N PHE A 332 -14.30 3.12 -24.84
CA PHE A 332 -14.93 1.99 -25.56
C PHE A 332 -15.77 2.40 -26.78
N GLY A 333 -16.12 3.68 -26.91
CA GLY A 333 -17.12 4.15 -27.86
C GLY A 333 -18.54 3.73 -27.52
N LEU A 334 -19.51 4.19 -28.33
CA LEU A 334 -20.90 3.77 -28.22
C LEU A 334 -21.20 2.54 -29.11
N PRO A 335 -22.05 1.60 -28.65
CA PRO A 335 -22.71 1.57 -27.35
C PRO A 335 -21.75 1.18 -26.21
N LEU A 336 -21.95 1.74 -25.03
CA LEU A 336 -21.13 1.45 -23.86
C LEU A 336 -21.23 -0.03 -23.45
N PRO A 337 -20.11 -0.66 -23.02
CA PRO A 337 -20.16 -1.95 -22.36
C PRO A 337 -20.96 -1.88 -21.06
N HIS A 338 -21.62 -2.99 -20.72
CA HIS A 338 -22.23 -3.12 -19.40
C HIS A 338 -21.14 -3.06 -18.32
N ARG A 339 -21.41 -2.40 -17.20
CA ARG A 339 -20.42 -2.19 -16.11
C ARG A 339 -19.84 -3.51 -15.60
N ASP A 340 -20.67 -4.56 -15.48
CA ASP A 340 -20.23 -5.91 -15.08
C ASP A 340 -19.40 -6.65 -16.15
N SER A 341 -19.28 -6.12 -17.37
CA SER A 341 -18.46 -6.74 -18.44
C SER A 341 -17.05 -6.12 -18.54
N ILE A 342 -16.82 -4.98 -17.90
CA ILE A 342 -15.54 -4.28 -17.91
C ILE A 342 -14.57 -5.02 -16.99
N ILE A 343 -13.35 -5.25 -17.49
CA ILE A 343 -12.25 -5.84 -16.71
C ILE A 343 -11.46 -4.69 -16.07
N TYR A 344 -11.30 -4.75 -14.76
CA TYR A 344 -10.48 -3.82 -13.99
C TYR A 344 -9.21 -4.52 -13.51
N THR A 345 -8.14 -3.75 -13.30
CA THR A 345 -6.88 -4.27 -12.76
C THR A 345 -6.26 -3.31 -11.74
N THR A 346 -5.51 -3.85 -10.79
CA THR A 346 -4.74 -3.11 -9.78
C THR A 346 -3.34 -2.67 -10.24
N ALA A 347 -2.93 -3.06 -11.46
CA ALA A 347 -1.55 -2.88 -11.93
C ALA A 347 -0.52 -3.34 -10.88
N TYR A 348 0.56 -2.58 -10.64
CA TYR A 348 1.82 -3.23 -10.27
C TYR A 348 2.26 -3.11 -8.82
N GLU A 349 1.59 -2.30 -8.00
CA GLU A 349 2.09 -1.92 -6.67
C GLU A 349 0.92 -1.68 -5.70
N HIS A 350 1.09 -2.07 -4.44
CA HIS A 350 0.11 -1.81 -3.40
C HIS A 350 0.74 -1.61 -2.02
N GLY A 351 0.00 -0.95 -1.13
CA GLY A 351 0.28 -0.91 0.31
C GLY A 351 -0.48 -1.99 1.07
N LEU A 352 0.05 -2.42 2.22
CA LEU A 352 -0.68 -3.23 3.20
C LEU A 352 -0.36 -2.76 4.65
N ALA A 353 -1.40 -2.56 5.44
CA ALA A 353 -1.34 -2.41 6.89
C ALA A 353 -2.50 -3.16 7.53
N LEU A 354 -2.40 -3.49 8.82
CA LEU A 354 -3.50 -4.07 9.59
C LEU A 354 -3.93 -3.07 10.67
N ASP A 355 -5.24 -2.98 10.90
CA ASP A 355 -5.79 -2.18 11.98
C ASP A 355 -5.73 -2.89 13.34
N MET A 356 -6.18 -2.18 14.38
CA MET A 356 -6.26 -2.66 15.76
C MET A 356 -7.16 -3.88 15.94
N ASN A 357 -8.07 -4.13 14.99
CA ASN A 357 -9.01 -5.25 15.00
C ASN A 357 -8.49 -6.45 14.20
N GLY A 358 -7.31 -6.33 13.58
CA GLY A 358 -6.70 -7.35 12.72
C GLY A 358 -7.32 -7.44 11.33
N ASN A 359 -7.94 -6.36 10.85
CA ASN A 359 -8.41 -6.25 9.48
C ASN A 359 -7.32 -5.68 8.57
N PRO A 360 -7.05 -6.29 7.40
CA PRO A 360 -6.16 -5.74 6.42
C PRO A 360 -6.78 -4.53 5.70
N HIS A 361 -5.93 -3.54 5.47
CA HIS A 361 -6.15 -2.35 4.67
C HIS A 361 -5.14 -2.35 3.51
N ILE A 362 -5.63 -2.17 2.28
CA ILE A 362 -4.86 -2.14 1.05
C ILE A 362 -5.12 -0.81 0.35
N SER A 363 -4.05 -0.07 0.09
CA SER A 363 -4.06 1.08 -0.83
C SER A 363 -3.54 0.63 -2.18
N VAL A 364 -4.30 0.87 -3.25
CA VAL A 364 -3.92 0.44 -4.59
C VAL A 364 -4.58 1.31 -5.66
N THR A 365 -3.88 1.51 -6.77
CA THR A 365 -4.44 2.18 -7.95
C THR A 365 -5.20 1.18 -8.82
N ILE A 366 -6.41 1.54 -9.25
CA ILE A 366 -7.23 0.73 -10.15
C ILE A 366 -7.41 1.48 -11.46
N GLY A 367 -7.34 0.73 -12.56
CA GLY A 367 -7.80 1.20 -13.87
C GLY A 367 -8.48 0.08 -14.65
N ILE A 368 -8.84 0.37 -15.90
CA ILE A 368 -9.35 -0.62 -16.83
C ILE A 368 -8.19 -1.44 -17.39
N ALA A 369 -8.36 -2.76 -17.42
CA ALA A 369 -7.40 -3.65 -18.04
C ALA A 369 -7.48 -3.55 -19.57
N ASP A 370 -6.35 -3.45 -20.26
CA ASP A 370 -6.37 -3.46 -21.72
C ASP A 370 -6.77 -4.85 -22.26
N ILE A 371 -7.71 -4.87 -23.20
CA ILE A 371 -8.25 -6.12 -23.75
C ILE A 371 -7.28 -6.82 -24.71
N ASN A 372 -6.35 -6.08 -25.31
CA ASN A 372 -5.37 -6.58 -26.27
C ASN A 372 -4.01 -6.87 -25.61
N ALA A 373 -3.76 -6.30 -24.44
CA ALA A 373 -2.59 -6.49 -23.60
C ALA A 373 -3.00 -6.83 -22.16
N PRO A 374 -3.30 -8.11 -21.85
CA PRO A 374 -3.58 -8.56 -20.49
C PRO A 374 -2.54 -8.09 -19.47
N TYR A 375 -2.98 -7.88 -18.23
CA TYR A 375 -2.13 -7.44 -17.11
C TYR A 375 -1.53 -6.03 -17.29
N THR A 376 -2.16 -5.20 -18.12
CA THR A 376 -1.79 -3.80 -18.31
C THR A 376 -2.97 -2.90 -17.99
N ILE A 377 -2.67 -1.66 -17.61
CA ILE A 377 -3.66 -0.62 -17.34
C ILE A 377 -3.76 0.31 -18.53
N ILE A 378 -4.98 0.67 -18.91
CA ILE A 378 -5.24 1.78 -19.81
C ILE A 378 -4.93 3.07 -19.04
N ALA A 379 -3.83 3.71 -19.39
CA ALA A 379 -3.40 4.98 -18.83
C ALA A 379 -3.96 6.13 -19.66
N GLY A 380 -4.42 7.18 -18.98
CA GLY A 380 -4.95 8.40 -19.59
C GLY A 380 -5.43 9.35 -18.51
N ASP A 381 -5.74 10.59 -18.93
CA ASP A 381 -6.16 11.66 -18.02
C ASP A 381 -7.42 11.25 -17.25
N GLY A 382 -7.27 10.93 -15.96
CA GLY A 382 -8.40 10.59 -15.10
C GLY A 382 -8.96 9.18 -15.27
N TYR A 383 -8.27 8.27 -15.96
CA TYR A 383 -8.75 6.89 -16.18
C TYR A 383 -8.38 5.88 -15.10
N SER A 384 -7.58 6.30 -14.13
CA SER A 384 -7.24 5.50 -12.95
C SER A 384 -7.69 6.21 -11.68
N ALA A 385 -7.82 5.45 -10.60
CA ALA A 385 -8.18 6.00 -9.29
C ALA A 385 -7.52 5.21 -8.17
N THR A 386 -7.21 5.89 -7.07
CA THR A 386 -6.71 5.26 -5.86
C THR A 386 -7.89 4.76 -5.04
N PHE A 387 -7.83 3.49 -4.66
CA PHE A 387 -8.81 2.82 -3.85
C PHE A 387 -8.23 2.37 -2.51
N HIS A 388 -9.10 2.42 -1.50
CA HIS A 388 -8.90 1.79 -0.22
C HIS A 388 -9.75 0.52 -0.18
N PHE A 389 -9.11 -0.66 -0.26
CA PHE A 389 -9.77 -1.91 0.09
C PHE A 389 -9.50 -2.21 1.55
N TYR A 390 -10.53 -2.55 2.30
CA TYR A 390 -10.34 -3.04 3.66
C TYR A 390 -11.35 -4.13 3.97
N THR A 391 -11.14 -4.77 5.11
CA THR A 391 -12.06 -5.80 5.57
C THR A 391 -12.65 -5.46 6.93
N LEU A 392 -13.71 -6.16 7.28
CA LEU A 392 -14.20 -6.26 8.65
C LEU A 392 -14.18 -7.73 9.07
N SER A 393 -14.31 -7.98 10.37
CA SER A 393 -14.35 -9.32 10.94
C SER A 393 -13.11 -10.15 10.58
N LYS A 394 -11.92 -9.53 10.64
CA LYS A 394 -10.60 -10.13 10.39
C LYS A 394 -10.48 -10.78 9.01
N GLY A 395 -10.91 -10.08 7.95
CA GLY A 395 -10.76 -10.52 6.57
C GLY A 395 -12.01 -11.09 5.89
N GLN A 396 -13.16 -11.16 6.57
CA GLN A 396 -14.35 -11.84 6.05
C GLN A 396 -15.26 -10.93 5.21
N CYS A 397 -15.61 -9.76 5.73
CA CYS A 397 -16.39 -8.77 5.00
C CYS A 397 -15.43 -7.87 4.24
N ARG A 398 -15.65 -7.62 2.95
CA ARG A 398 -14.73 -6.84 2.12
C ARG A 398 -15.42 -5.58 1.64
N ILE A 399 -14.70 -4.48 1.68
CA ILE A 399 -15.19 -3.16 1.29
C ILE A 399 -14.18 -2.54 0.34
N ALA A 400 -14.69 -1.85 -0.68
CA ALA A 400 -13.92 -1.00 -1.56
C ALA A 400 -14.39 0.43 -1.40
N ARG A 401 -13.46 1.35 -1.23
CA ARG A 401 -13.74 2.78 -1.16
C ARG A 401 -12.90 3.53 -2.18
N TYR A 402 -13.59 4.27 -3.05
CA TYR A 402 -12.95 5.28 -3.88
C TYR A 402 -12.38 6.38 -2.99
N VAL A 403 -11.10 6.69 -3.16
CA VAL A 403 -10.41 7.74 -2.40
C VAL A 403 -10.25 8.98 -3.27
N SER A 404 -9.62 8.83 -4.44
CA SER A 404 -9.40 9.92 -5.38
C SER A 404 -9.24 9.38 -6.79
N GLY A 405 -9.67 10.16 -7.78
CA GLY A 405 -9.25 9.99 -9.16
C GLY A 405 -7.77 10.33 -9.27
N ASN A 406 -7.04 9.56 -10.06
CA ASN A 406 -5.67 9.87 -10.41
C ASN A 406 -5.65 10.51 -11.79
N LYS A 407 -5.02 11.67 -11.91
CA LYS A 407 -4.87 12.36 -13.19
C LYS A 407 -3.96 11.57 -14.11
N THR A 408 -2.84 11.11 -13.58
CA THR A 408 -1.80 10.40 -14.33
C THR A 408 -1.46 9.07 -13.66
N PHE A 409 -0.87 8.13 -14.41
CA PHE A 409 -0.51 6.81 -13.88
C PHE A 409 1.00 6.58 -13.83
N GLN A 410 1.70 6.78 -14.94
CA GLN A 410 3.13 6.49 -15.07
C GLN A 410 3.93 7.71 -15.52
N GLY A 411 5.10 7.89 -14.91
CA GLY A 411 6.17 8.78 -15.34
C GLY A 411 7.41 7.99 -15.76
N THR A 412 8.16 8.54 -16.71
CA THR A 412 9.44 7.96 -17.18
C THR A 412 10.52 9.03 -17.10
N PHE A 413 11.66 8.67 -16.51
CA PHE A 413 12.80 9.53 -16.29
C PHE A 413 14.05 8.80 -16.78
N GLY A 414 14.46 9.07 -18.03
CA GLY A 414 15.55 8.33 -18.66
C GLY A 414 15.33 6.81 -18.62
N GLY A 415 16.18 6.09 -17.88
CA GLY A 415 16.13 4.63 -17.77
C GLY A 415 15.25 4.07 -16.65
N ILE A 416 14.55 4.93 -15.87
CA ILE A 416 13.66 4.49 -14.79
C ILE A 416 12.24 4.99 -15.01
N SER A 417 11.28 4.33 -14.40
CA SER A 417 9.87 4.70 -14.42
C SER A 417 9.27 4.62 -13.03
N GLU A 418 8.19 5.37 -12.84
CA GLU A 418 7.43 5.46 -11.61
C GLU A 418 5.94 5.39 -11.89
N PHE A 419 5.21 4.61 -11.10
CA PHE A 419 3.75 4.59 -11.10
C PHE A 419 3.20 5.51 -9.99
N ASN A 420 1.91 5.44 -9.68
CA ASN A 420 1.36 6.21 -8.54
C ASN A 420 1.87 5.74 -7.17
N ARG A 421 2.59 4.61 -7.06
CA ARG A 421 3.32 4.21 -5.84
C ARG A 421 2.46 4.25 -4.56
N SER A 422 1.27 3.67 -4.64
CA SER A 422 0.32 3.61 -3.52
C SER A 422 0.96 2.92 -2.31
N GLN A 423 0.92 3.60 -1.16
CA GLN A 423 1.50 3.18 0.10
C GLN A 423 0.50 3.37 1.24
N ILE A 424 0.75 2.67 2.35
CA ILE A 424 -0.12 2.74 3.52
C ILE A 424 0.71 2.73 4.79
N SER A 425 0.31 3.58 5.72
CA SER A 425 0.87 3.71 7.07
C SER A 425 -0.24 3.48 8.10
N ALA A 426 0.14 3.22 9.35
CA ALA A 426 -0.79 3.13 10.46
C ALA A 426 -0.20 3.77 11.73
N THR A 427 -1.04 4.06 12.72
CA THR A 427 -0.57 4.21 14.10
C THR A 427 -0.08 2.86 14.63
N GLN A 428 0.85 2.85 15.60
CA GLN A 428 1.36 1.60 16.17
C GLN A 428 0.25 0.78 16.86
N ASP A 429 -0.77 1.47 17.39
CA ASP A 429 -1.96 0.84 17.97
C ASP A 429 -2.99 0.38 16.92
N GLY A 430 -2.78 0.70 15.64
CA GLY A 430 -3.67 0.36 14.53
C GLY A 430 -5.02 1.10 14.52
N SER A 431 -5.21 2.14 15.32
CA SER A 431 -6.47 2.90 15.40
C SER A 431 -6.71 3.85 14.22
N LYS A 432 -5.64 4.21 13.49
CA LYS A 432 -5.68 5.05 12.29
C LYS A 432 -4.86 4.45 11.18
N VAL A 433 -5.32 4.65 9.95
CA VAL A 433 -4.69 4.19 8.71
C VAL A 433 -4.53 5.37 7.77
N PHE A 434 -3.38 5.50 7.12
CA PHE A 434 -3.04 6.62 6.24
C PHE A 434 -2.64 6.07 4.88
N LEU A 435 -3.32 6.53 3.84
CA LEU A 435 -3.06 6.17 2.46
C LEU A 435 -2.28 7.30 1.81
N SER A 436 -1.29 6.95 1.00
CA SER A 436 -0.55 7.93 0.20
C SER A 436 -0.23 7.40 -1.19
N TRP A 437 -0.12 8.32 -2.14
CA TRP A 437 0.23 8.02 -3.53
C TRP A 437 0.87 9.24 -4.17
N LEU A 438 1.50 9.02 -5.32
CA LEU A 438 2.09 10.02 -6.17
C LEU A 438 1.20 10.28 -7.36
N ASP A 439 1.04 11.54 -7.74
CA ASP A 439 0.33 11.91 -8.96
C ASP A 439 0.80 13.27 -9.48
N THR A 440 0.74 13.47 -10.79
CA THR A 440 0.95 14.76 -11.42
C THR A 440 -0.41 15.35 -11.77
N ASP A 441 -1.03 16.00 -10.80
CA ASP A 441 -2.36 16.61 -10.95
C ASP A 441 -2.27 18.06 -11.41
N PHE A 442 -1.80 18.26 -12.64
CA PHE A 442 -1.70 19.58 -13.27
C PHE A 442 -2.32 19.58 -14.67
N GLU A 443 -3.09 20.62 -14.99
CA GLU A 443 -3.81 20.73 -16.26
C GLU A 443 -2.86 20.63 -17.47
N GLY A 444 -3.25 19.84 -18.48
CA GLY A 444 -2.47 19.65 -19.70
C GLY A 444 -1.33 18.61 -19.62
N VAL A 445 -1.15 17.96 -18.47
CA VAL A 445 -0.17 16.89 -18.30
C VAL A 445 -0.85 15.51 -18.34
N THR A 446 -0.27 14.58 -19.09
CA THR A 446 -0.82 13.22 -19.28
C THR A 446 0.05 12.11 -18.69
N SER A 447 1.16 12.45 -18.05
CA SER A 447 2.14 11.50 -17.50
C SER A 447 2.61 11.95 -16.13
N ASN A 448 2.95 10.99 -15.26
CA ASN A 448 3.31 11.26 -13.87
C ASN A 448 4.77 11.75 -13.73
N ILE A 449 5.11 12.85 -14.40
CA ILE A 449 6.49 13.35 -14.55
C ILE A 449 6.85 14.51 -13.61
N MET A 450 5.88 15.01 -12.84
CA MET A 450 6.07 16.06 -11.85
C MET A 450 5.28 15.67 -10.59
N PRO A 451 5.65 14.55 -9.94
CA PRO A 451 4.82 13.93 -8.92
C PRO A 451 4.73 14.79 -7.67
N ASP A 452 3.51 14.87 -7.15
CA ASP A 452 3.17 15.34 -5.81
C ASP A 452 2.82 14.17 -4.90
N ILE A 453 3.01 14.35 -3.59
CA ILE A 453 2.53 13.37 -2.60
C ILE A 453 1.12 13.76 -2.19
N PHE A 454 0.19 12.84 -2.37
CA PHE A 454 -1.17 12.95 -1.85
C PHE A 454 -1.35 12.05 -0.64
N CYS A 455 -2.17 12.47 0.31
CA CYS A 455 -2.50 11.69 1.50
C CYS A 455 -3.97 11.80 1.88
N ASN A 456 -4.51 10.69 2.37
CA ASN A 456 -5.82 10.59 2.99
C ASN A 456 -5.73 9.67 4.21
N ALA A 457 -6.52 9.89 5.25
CA ALA A 457 -6.53 9.03 6.43
C ALA A 457 -7.93 8.46 6.69
N TYR A 458 -7.95 7.31 7.36
CA TYR A 458 -9.12 6.56 7.79
C TYR A 458 -9.03 6.26 9.29
N ASP A 459 -10.08 6.60 10.02
CA ASP A 459 -10.24 6.24 11.42
C ASP A 459 -11.00 4.93 11.55
N VAL A 460 -10.38 3.94 12.16
CA VAL A 460 -10.92 2.59 12.28
C VAL A 460 -12.17 2.55 13.15
N MET A 461 -12.19 3.35 14.22
CA MET A 461 -13.30 3.37 15.19
C MET A 461 -14.51 4.10 14.63
N THR A 462 -14.30 5.32 14.11
CA THR A 462 -15.41 6.16 13.62
C THR A 462 -15.77 5.88 12.16
N ARG A 463 -14.90 5.17 11.42
CA ARG A 463 -15.01 4.89 9.98
C ARG A 463 -15.06 6.14 9.12
N LYS A 464 -14.53 7.23 9.64
CA LYS A 464 -14.45 8.49 8.93
C LYS A 464 -13.11 8.60 8.23
N TYR A 465 -13.14 9.24 7.09
CA TYR A 465 -12.01 9.64 6.31
C TYR A 465 -11.75 11.12 6.49
N THR A 466 -10.50 11.52 6.28
CA THR A 466 -10.15 12.93 6.09
C THR A 466 -10.47 13.39 4.66
N SER A 467 -10.27 14.68 4.37
CA SER A 467 -10.08 15.10 2.97
C SER A 467 -8.87 14.40 2.35
N VAL A 468 -8.77 14.47 1.02
CA VAL A 468 -7.52 14.23 0.31
C VAL A 468 -6.70 15.52 0.36
N TYR A 469 -5.45 15.42 0.81
CA TYR A 469 -4.52 16.53 0.90
C TYR A 469 -3.36 16.32 -0.07
N ASN A 470 -3.03 17.33 -0.87
CA ASN A 470 -1.74 17.39 -1.54
C ASN A 470 -0.69 17.86 -0.52
N VAL A 471 0.11 16.92 -0.02
CA VAL A 471 1.12 17.11 1.03
C VAL A 471 2.24 18.01 0.55
N SER A 472 2.64 17.87 -0.70
CA SER A 472 3.78 18.60 -1.26
C SER A 472 3.42 20.02 -1.68
N ASN A 473 2.13 20.34 -1.85
CA ASN A 473 1.65 21.64 -2.31
C ASN A 473 2.27 22.82 -1.55
N GLY A 474 2.80 23.79 -2.28
CA GLY A 474 3.41 24.98 -1.70
C GLY A 474 4.74 24.75 -0.96
N SER A 475 5.38 23.59 -1.08
CA SER A 475 6.69 23.31 -0.47
C SER A 475 7.80 23.08 -1.50
N GLU A 476 9.02 22.80 -1.02
CA GLU A 476 10.10 22.34 -1.90
C GLU A 476 9.74 21.02 -2.63
N ALA A 477 8.89 20.19 -2.03
CA ALA A 477 8.45 18.91 -2.58
C ALA A 477 7.44 19.05 -3.73
N TRP A 478 6.81 20.22 -3.88
CA TRP A 478 5.79 20.45 -4.90
C TRP A 478 6.36 20.23 -6.30
N LEU A 479 5.73 19.33 -7.07
CA LEU A 479 6.12 18.90 -8.43
C LEU A 479 7.51 18.24 -8.52
N GLU A 480 8.07 17.80 -7.39
CA GLU A 480 9.46 17.32 -7.25
C GLU A 480 9.55 16.04 -6.38
N SER A 481 8.42 15.42 -6.03
CA SER A 481 8.36 14.29 -5.08
C SER A 481 8.68 12.93 -5.71
N PHE A 482 9.75 12.85 -6.50
CA PHE A 482 10.12 11.64 -7.24
C PHE A 482 10.38 10.45 -6.31
N MET A 483 9.79 9.29 -6.62
CA MET A 483 9.96 8.04 -5.84
C MET A 483 9.70 8.18 -4.35
N GLY A 484 8.77 9.07 -4.00
CA GLY A 484 8.30 9.31 -2.64
C GLY A 484 7.92 8.02 -1.89
N THR A 485 8.38 7.90 -0.66
CA THR A 485 8.11 6.76 0.21
C THR A 485 7.58 7.23 1.56
N ALA A 486 6.56 6.54 2.05
CA ALA A 486 5.96 6.78 3.35
C ALA A 486 6.53 5.80 4.38
N SER A 487 6.52 6.20 5.65
CA SER A 487 6.85 5.27 6.72
C SER A 487 5.72 4.28 6.98
N HIS A 488 6.02 3.06 7.46
CA HIS A 488 4.97 2.11 7.85
C HIS A 488 4.17 2.60 9.07
N TYR A 489 4.85 3.21 10.05
CA TYR A 489 4.20 3.81 11.20
C TYR A 489 4.27 5.34 11.14
N VAL A 490 3.30 5.98 11.78
CA VAL A 490 3.27 7.44 11.97
C VAL A 490 3.65 7.83 13.40
N PHE A 491 3.99 9.09 13.63
CA PHE A 491 4.14 9.62 14.99
C PHE A 491 2.80 10.13 15.50
N GLU A 492 2.51 9.83 16.76
CA GLU A 492 1.36 10.34 17.50
C GLU A 492 1.81 11.48 18.40
N THR A 493 1.11 12.60 18.30
CA THR A 493 1.36 13.81 19.09
C THR A 493 0.09 14.18 19.86
N GLU A 494 0.19 15.08 20.83
CA GLU A 494 -0.98 15.58 21.57
C GLU A 494 -2.06 16.20 20.64
N THR A 495 -1.64 16.70 19.47
CA THR A 495 -2.49 17.46 18.54
C THR A 495 -2.90 16.68 17.29
N GLY A 496 -2.36 15.49 17.06
CA GLY A 496 -2.63 14.72 15.85
C GLY A 496 -1.52 13.74 15.48
N TYR A 497 -1.49 13.38 14.20
CA TYR A 497 -0.66 12.33 13.63
C TYR A 497 0.29 12.94 12.61
N VAL A 498 1.60 12.83 12.82
CA VAL A 498 2.62 13.29 11.87
C VAL A 498 2.99 12.12 10.96
N ILE A 499 2.74 12.27 9.66
CA ILE A 499 2.96 11.21 8.67
C ILE A 499 4.31 11.43 7.98
N PRO A 500 5.32 10.58 8.23
CA PRO A 500 6.66 10.80 7.70
C PRO A 500 6.76 10.38 6.23
N PHE A 501 7.32 11.26 5.40
CA PHE A 501 7.63 10.97 4.00
C PHE A 501 9.08 11.30 3.67
N VAL A 502 9.68 10.52 2.75
CA VAL A 502 10.95 10.83 2.11
C VAL A 502 10.77 10.77 0.60
N TYR A 503 11.33 11.71 -0.14
CA TYR A 503 11.45 11.65 -1.60
C TYR A 503 12.89 11.93 -2.03
N GLN A 504 13.20 11.69 -3.31
CA GLN A 504 14.50 12.07 -3.87
C GLN A 504 14.36 13.21 -4.88
N THR A 505 15.34 14.10 -4.91
CA THR A 505 15.45 15.09 -5.99
C THR A 505 15.81 14.41 -7.32
N MET A 506 15.52 15.06 -8.44
CA MET A 506 16.02 14.61 -9.75
C MET A 506 16.67 15.76 -10.54
N PRO A 507 17.92 16.11 -10.23
CA PRO A 507 18.57 17.28 -10.83
C PRO A 507 18.61 17.21 -12.36
N GLY A 508 17.95 18.16 -13.00
CA GLY A 508 17.83 18.24 -14.47
C GLY A 508 16.97 17.15 -15.10
N GLY A 509 16.18 16.40 -14.32
CA GLY A 509 15.36 15.28 -14.79
C GLY A 509 16.17 14.06 -15.24
N ASP A 510 17.47 13.99 -14.92
CA ASP A 510 18.35 12.90 -15.30
C ASP A 510 18.56 11.95 -14.12
N PRO A 511 18.14 10.66 -14.23
CA PRO A 511 18.25 9.70 -13.14
C PRO A 511 19.69 9.26 -12.85
N THR A 512 20.67 9.62 -13.70
CA THR A 512 22.09 9.26 -13.53
C THR A 512 22.85 10.26 -12.68
N ASN A 513 22.30 11.46 -12.47
CA ASN A 513 22.89 12.47 -11.61
C ASN A 513 22.74 12.09 -10.13
N PRO A 514 23.69 12.50 -9.26
CA PRO A 514 23.54 12.37 -7.81
C PRO A 514 22.23 13.00 -7.33
N VAL A 515 21.60 12.35 -6.36
CA VAL A 515 20.33 12.78 -5.79
C VAL A 515 20.47 13.03 -4.30
N ASP A 516 19.77 14.05 -3.81
CA ASP A 516 19.56 14.26 -2.39
C ASP A 516 18.22 13.65 -1.97
N PHE A 517 18.18 13.11 -0.75
CA PHE A 517 16.94 12.68 -0.12
C PHE A 517 16.36 13.82 0.74
N LYS A 518 15.04 13.95 0.70
CA LYS A 518 14.28 15.06 1.28
C LYS A 518 13.20 14.49 2.18
N TYR A 519 13.28 14.80 3.46
CA TYR A 519 12.34 14.39 4.50
C TYR A 519 11.27 15.46 4.72
N ILE A 520 10.00 15.07 4.74
CA ILE A 520 8.87 15.93 5.10
C ILE A 520 8.59 15.73 6.59
N ALA A 521 8.79 16.77 7.39
CA ALA A 521 8.87 16.65 8.84
C ALA A 521 7.55 16.87 9.59
N ASP A 522 6.62 17.65 9.04
CA ASP A 522 5.52 18.25 9.81
C ASP A 522 4.14 18.14 9.13
N PHE A 523 3.98 17.29 8.12
CA PHE A 523 2.65 16.99 7.60
C PHE A 523 1.83 16.27 8.67
N THR A 524 0.82 16.97 9.19
CA THR A 524 0.05 16.53 10.35
C THR A 524 -1.44 16.49 10.02
N LEU A 525 -2.11 15.42 10.44
CA LEU A 525 -3.58 15.31 10.45
C LEU A 525 -4.07 15.24 11.89
N SER A 526 -5.06 16.05 12.24
CA SER A 526 -5.67 16.07 13.56
C SER A 526 -6.91 15.17 13.63
N GLY A 527 -7.38 14.87 14.83
CA GLY A 527 -8.66 14.17 15.01
C GLY A 527 -9.86 14.91 14.39
N ALA A 528 -9.78 16.23 14.25
CA ALA A 528 -10.84 17.05 13.66
C ALA A 528 -10.92 16.92 12.12
N ASP A 529 -9.90 16.37 11.47
CA ASP A 529 -9.89 16.18 10.02
C ASP A 529 -10.77 15.01 9.57
N PHE A 530 -11.08 14.05 10.46
CA PHE A 530 -11.85 12.85 10.16
C PHE A 530 -13.36 13.13 10.10
N ILE A 531 -13.79 13.73 8.99
CA ILE A 531 -15.17 14.24 8.83
C ILE A 531 -16.00 13.52 7.76
N TYR A 532 -15.39 12.75 6.85
CA TYR A 532 -16.07 12.10 5.73
C TYR A 532 -16.34 10.63 6.00
N GLY A 533 -17.56 10.29 6.37
CA GLY A 533 -17.93 8.90 6.60
C GLY A 533 -19.40 8.78 6.95
N PRO A 534 -19.86 7.61 7.38
CA PRO A 534 -21.17 7.50 8.00
C PRO A 534 -21.22 8.46 9.20
N ASP A 535 -22.24 9.32 9.24
CA ASP A 535 -22.57 10.03 10.47
C ASP A 535 -23.11 9.00 11.45
N CYS A 536 -22.30 8.63 12.43
CA CYS A 536 -22.76 7.86 13.57
C CYS A 536 -23.83 8.71 14.28
N GLY A 537 -25.08 8.27 14.20
CA GLY A 537 -26.20 8.82 14.93
C GLY A 537 -26.18 8.35 16.37
N ILE A 538 -27.35 8.01 16.89
CA ILE A 538 -27.51 7.57 18.28
C ILE A 538 -26.97 6.13 18.39
N PRO A 539 -26.04 5.82 19.32
CA PRO A 539 -25.62 4.44 19.56
C PRO A 539 -26.82 3.54 19.86
N GLY A 540 -26.91 2.43 19.14
CA GLY A 540 -28.04 1.51 19.16
C GLY A 540 -29.18 1.83 18.21
N ASP A 541 -29.23 2.99 17.55
CA ASP A 541 -30.25 3.35 16.53
C ASP A 541 -29.85 2.80 15.15
N SER A 542 -29.75 1.47 15.06
CA SER A 542 -29.33 0.79 13.85
C SER A 542 -30.27 0.99 12.66
N ASN A 543 -31.51 1.45 12.87
CA ASN A 543 -32.45 1.69 11.78
C ASN A 543 -32.59 3.19 11.40
N GLY A 544 -31.99 4.09 12.19
CA GLY A 544 -31.90 5.51 11.90
C GLY A 544 -33.20 6.30 12.07
N ASP A 545 -34.14 5.80 12.88
CA ASP A 545 -35.41 6.48 13.16
C ASP A 545 -35.33 7.49 14.32
N GLY A 546 -34.14 7.63 14.92
CA GLY A 546 -33.86 8.53 16.02
C GLY A 546 -34.28 8.00 17.39
N ILE A 547 -34.72 6.73 17.50
CA ILE A 547 -35.19 6.12 18.75
C ILE A 547 -34.63 4.71 18.91
N VAL A 548 -33.75 4.50 19.90
CA VAL A 548 -33.24 3.16 20.22
C VAL A 548 -34.35 2.29 20.83
N ASN A 549 -34.78 1.27 20.09
CA ASN A 549 -35.84 0.37 20.51
C ASN A 549 -35.66 -1.07 19.97
N VAL A 550 -36.65 -1.94 20.21
CA VAL A 550 -36.53 -3.35 19.84
C VAL A 550 -36.40 -3.57 18.32
N ARG A 551 -36.80 -2.60 17.49
CA ARG A 551 -36.59 -2.67 16.04
C ARG A 551 -35.11 -2.65 15.69
N ASP A 552 -34.32 -1.87 16.42
CA ASP A 552 -32.88 -1.83 16.24
C ASP A 552 -32.20 -3.14 16.61
N LEU A 553 -32.65 -3.71 17.73
CA LEU A 553 -32.20 -5.04 18.14
C LEU A 553 -32.49 -6.09 17.03
N VAL A 554 -33.68 -6.03 16.43
CA VAL A 554 -34.07 -6.95 15.36
C VAL A 554 -33.21 -6.75 14.12
N SER A 555 -32.93 -5.51 13.70
CA SER A 555 -32.07 -5.24 12.55
C SER A 555 -30.61 -5.64 12.82
N ILE A 556 -30.08 -5.43 14.03
CA ILE A 556 -28.76 -5.91 14.45
C ILE A 556 -28.67 -7.44 14.39
N ILE A 557 -29.69 -8.14 14.92
CA ILE A 557 -29.74 -9.62 14.88
C ILE A 557 -29.86 -10.11 13.44
N GLN A 558 -30.71 -9.50 12.62
CA GLN A 558 -30.84 -9.86 11.21
C GLN A 558 -29.51 -9.70 10.48
N TRP A 559 -28.84 -8.56 10.67
CA TRP A 559 -27.51 -8.31 10.13
C TRP A 559 -26.48 -9.35 10.60
N SER A 560 -26.44 -9.62 11.91
CA SER A 560 -25.54 -10.62 12.52
C SER A 560 -25.75 -12.03 11.99
N LEU A 561 -26.96 -12.35 11.53
CA LEU A 561 -27.32 -13.64 10.94
C LEU A 561 -27.19 -13.66 9.40
N GLY A 562 -26.66 -12.60 8.78
CA GLY A 562 -26.56 -12.46 7.33
C GLY A 562 -27.91 -12.32 6.62
N LEU A 563 -28.95 -11.93 7.37
CA LEU A 563 -30.28 -11.62 6.83
C LEU A 563 -30.36 -10.13 6.50
N GLY A 564 -31.08 -9.78 5.43
CA GLY A 564 -31.27 -8.37 5.07
C GLY A 564 -32.07 -7.63 6.16
N PRO A 565 -31.49 -6.64 6.86
CA PRO A 565 -32.07 -6.02 8.07
C PRO A 565 -33.27 -5.10 7.84
N GLY A 566 -33.76 -5.01 6.59
CA GLY A 566 -34.64 -3.90 6.16
C GLY A 566 -33.84 -2.60 6.01
N LEU A 567 -34.18 -1.77 5.03
CA LEU A 567 -33.53 -0.47 4.84
C LEU A 567 -34.36 0.64 5.50
N PRO A 568 -33.72 1.64 6.14
CA PRO A 568 -32.27 1.83 6.26
C PRO A 568 -31.64 1.06 7.43
N PHE A 569 -30.37 0.66 7.28
CA PHE A 569 -29.53 0.08 8.34
C PHE A 569 -28.24 0.89 8.49
N HIS A 570 -28.01 1.42 9.68
CA HIS A 570 -26.89 2.28 10.05
C HIS A 570 -25.87 1.46 10.83
N PHE A 571 -24.89 0.90 10.11
CA PHE A 571 -23.85 0.05 10.70
C PHE A 571 -23.18 0.72 11.91
N CYS A 572 -22.79 1.99 11.80
CA CYS A 572 -22.09 2.66 12.89
C CYS A 572 -22.94 2.91 14.13
N ASN A 573 -24.27 2.98 13.98
CA ASN A 573 -25.17 3.03 15.14
C ASN A 573 -25.36 1.62 15.72
N ALA A 574 -25.29 0.61 14.87
CA ALA A 574 -25.42 -0.80 15.21
C ALA A 574 -24.18 -1.39 15.91
N ASP A 575 -22.99 -0.83 15.68
CA ASP A 575 -21.69 -1.20 16.27
C ASP A 575 -21.53 -0.43 17.58
N VAL A 576 -22.25 -0.88 18.61
CA VAL A 576 -22.43 -0.12 19.86
C VAL A 576 -21.17 -0.17 20.73
N ASN A 577 -20.38 -1.23 20.62
CA ASN A 577 -19.09 -1.32 21.30
C ASN A 577 -17.92 -0.69 20.51
N GLY A 578 -18.13 -0.33 19.24
CA GLY A 578 -17.11 0.25 18.37
C GLY A 578 -16.02 -0.72 17.96
N ASP A 579 -16.22 -2.03 18.10
CA ASP A 579 -15.19 -3.04 17.82
C ASP A 579 -15.04 -3.37 16.32
N GLY A 580 -15.78 -2.65 15.47
CA GLY A 580 -15.72 -2.84 14.03
C GLY A 580 -16.72 -3.90 13.53
N MET A 581 -17.40 -4.62 14.42
CA MET A 581 -18.36 -5.66 14.10
C MET A 581 -19.76 -5.28 14.59
N VAL A 582 -20.78 -5.79 13.90
CA VAL A 582 -22.14 -5.81 14.43
C VAL A 582 -22.47 -7.26 14.69
N CYS A 583 -22.53 -7.62 15.96
CA CYS A 583 -22.71 -8.98 16.41
C CYS A 583 -23.73 -9.07 17.56
N ILE A 584 -23.85 -10.27 18.14
CA ILE A 584 -24.75 -10.48 19.28
C ILE A 584 -24.33 -9.66 20.51
N HIS A 585 -23.07 -9.24 20.60
CA HIS A 585 -22.61 -8.37 21.67
C HIS A 585 -23.28 -6.99 21.55
N ASP A 586 -23.31 -6.40 20.36
CA ASP A 586 -24.00 -5.14 20.10
C ASP A 586 -25.51 -5.24 20.37
N ALA A 587 -26.11 -6.37 20.02
CA ALA A 587 -27.50 -6.65 20.36
C ALA A 587 -27.74 -6.62 21.89
N ILE A 588 -26.83 -7.21 22.68
CA ILE A 588 -26.89 -7.15 24.15
C ILE A 588 -26.75 -5.70 24.64
N LEU A 589 -25.85 -4.93 24.04
CA LEU A 589 -25.64 -3.53 24.38
C LEU A 589 -26.88 -2.67 24.06
N VAL A 590 -27.53 -2.87 22.92
CA VAL A 590 -28.82 -2.23 22.62
C VAL A 590 -29.90 -2.62 23.62
N ILE A 591 -29.96 -3.87 24.08
CA ILE A 591 -30.89 -4.27 25.14
C ILE A 591 -30.63 -3.48 26.43
N MET A 592 -29.37 -3.29 26.81
CA MET A 592 -29.01 -2.49 27.99
C MET A 592 -29.45 -1.03 27.85
N ILE A 593 -29.30 -0.43 26.66
CA ILE A 593 -29.81 0.91 26.36
C ILE A 593 -31.33 0.97 26.53
N ILE A 594 -32.06 0.00 25.97
CA ILE A 594 -33.53 -0.07 26.06
C ILE A 594 -34.02 -0.23 27.51
N LEU A 595 -33.30 -0.99 28.32
CA LEU A 595 -33.64 -1.24 29.73
C LEU A 595 -33.24 -0.08 30.66
N GLY A 596 -32.47 0.90 30.17
CA GLY A 596 -31.97 2.01 30.97
C GLY A 596 -30.80 1.62 31.89
N ASP A 597 -30.14 0.51 31.60
CA ASP A 597 -29.02 -0.05 32.36
C ASP A 597 -27.65 0.23 31.69
N TRP A 598 -27.60 1.24 30.80
CA TRP A 598 -26.39 1.63 30.08
C TRP A 598 -25.40 2.35 31.03
N PRO A 599 -24.11 1.95 31.06
CA PRO A 599 -23.10 2.59 31.90
C PRO A 599 -22.76 4.04 31.50
#